data_AF-K1T511-F1
#
_entry.id   AF-K1T511-F1
#
_cell.length_a   1.000
_cell.length_b   1.000
_cell.length_c   1.000
_cell.angle_alpha   90.00
_cell.angle_beta   90.00
_cell.angle_gamma   90.00
#
_symmetry.space_group_name_H-M   'P 1'
#
loop_
_entity.id
_entity.type
_entity.pdbx_description
1 polymer ?
#
loop_
_entity_poly.entity_id
_entity_poly.type
_entity_poly.pdbx_seq_one_letter_code
_entity_poly.pdbx_strand_id
1 'polypeptide(L)'
;EQETTIDSSVTLRRQMPSARLLMLWNELQAAVEWLPNGLFDRWREAVRWFLLKRRIRRLFDGFPRHPERQDLQRLIPLLQRSYYQIRQEELTAEIDQIEKQLATSDAPAMVARLSDDSMRYLRSRLAARYGKGHKRPIFQHITPELLKEYPVVLSTTFSSRSNFRAETLFDYVIMDEASQVSSETGALALMCARNAVIVGDSMQLPNVIADADRLRMQAIAAKHAIEPRYDCAALSFLESVCRVFPEAPQTLLREHYRCHPKVINFCNQRFYGGRLLIMTEDRGESDVITAWRTAPGHHARGAFNPREIETIRREVLPSLPCEQAEIGIISPYNEQVNA
;
A
#
# COMPACT_ATOMS: atom_id res chain seq x y z
N GLU A 1 -32.31 10.13 -4.22
CA GLU A 1 -32.15 10.26 -2.76
C GLU A 1 -33.47 10.77 -2.21
N GLN A 2 -34.15 10.01 -1.35
CA GLN A 2 -35.32 10.54 -0.65
C GLN A 2 -34.78 11.60 0.32
N GLU A 3 -35.13 12.87 0.10
CA GLU A 3 -34.98 13.91 1.13
C GLU A 3 -35.74 13.43 2.37
N THR A 4 -35.00 12.85 3.33
CA THR A 4 -35.52 12.61 4.67
C THR A 4 -35.89 13.99 5.20
N THR A 5 -37.19 14.25 5.26
CA THR A 5 -37.76 15.47 5.82
C THR A 5 -37.37 15.49 7.29
N ILE A 6 -36.36 16.31 7.60
CA ILE A 6 -35.86 16.46 8.96
C ILE A 6 -36.90 17.24 9.74
N ASP A 7 -37.52 16.60 10.72
CA ASP A 7 -38.45 17.25 11.64
C ASP A 7 -37.67 18.25 12.51
N SER A 8 -37.83 19.54 12.22
CA SER A 8 -37.15 20.64 12.92
C SER A 8 -37.61 20.81 14.37
N SER A 9 -38.64 20.08 14.80
CA SER A 9 -39.15 20.11 16.17
C SER A 9 -38.32 19.31 17.18
N VAL A 10 -37.43 18.42 16.72
CA VAL A 10 -36.59 17.56 17.57
C VAL A 10 -35.13 18.00 17.50
N THR A 11 -34.59 18.46 18.63
CA THR A 11 -33.22 19.00 18.71
C THR A 11 -32.42 18.35 19.82
N LEU A 12 -31.09 18.28 19.63
CA LEU A 12 -30.14 17.77 20.62
C LEU A 12 -29.92 18.84 21.71
N ARG A 13 -30.10 18.49 22.98
CA ARG A 13 -30.00 19.44 24.11
C ARG A 13 -28.62 20.02 24.34
N ARG A 14 -27.58 19.28 23.97
CA ARG A 14 -26.17 19.67 24.13
C ARG A 14 -25.36 19.10 22.98
N GLN A 15 -24.39 19.87 22.49
CA GLN A 15 -23.34 19.33 21.62
C GLN A 15 -22.61 18.18 22.33
N MET A 16 -22.27 17.15 21.56
CA MET A 16 -21.56 15.96 22.03
C MET A 16 -20.43 15.64 21.05
N PRO A 17 -19.31 15.05 21.49
CA PRO A 17 -18.25 14.60 20.59
C PRO A 17 -18.78 13.58 19.57
N SER A 18 -18.19 13.57 18.37
CA SER A 18 -18.58 12.67 17.27
C SER A 18 -18.60 11.20 17.69
N ALA A 19 -17.62 10.77 18.50
CA ALA A 19 -17.54 9.41 19.02
C ALA A 19 -18.79 9.01 19.84
N ARG A 20 -19.35 9.93 20.64
CA ARG A 20 -20.57 9.66 21.42
C ARG A 20 -21.81 9.64 20.52
N LEU A 21 -21.85 10.47 19.48
CA LEU A 21 -22.92 10.48 18.50
C LEU A 21 -22.95 9.19 17.69
N LEU A 22 -21.77 8.68 17.28
CA LEU A 22 -21.63 7.41 16.58
C LEU A 22 -22.08 6.23 17.44
N MET A 23 -21.67 6.19 18.72
CA MET A 23 -22.15 5.17 19.65
C MET A 23 -23.67 5.22 19.80
N LEU A 24 -24.25 6.41 19.95
CA LEU A 24 -25.68 6.58 20.10
C LEU A 24 -26.46 6.19 18.84
N TRP A 25 -25.94 6.53 17.67
CA TRP A 25 -26.47 6.10 16.37
C TRP A 25 -26.45 4.57 16.26
N ASN A 26 -25.32 3.92 16.52
CA ASN A 26 -25.20 2.46 16.46
C ASN A 26 -26.14 1.77 17.46
N GLU A 27 -26.26 2.28 18.70
CA GLU A 27 -27.20 1.78 19.71
C GLU A 27 -28.66 1.87 19.22
N LEU A 28 -29.04 3.02 18.62
CA LEU A 28 -30.39 3.24 18.08
C LEU A 28 -30.69 2.34 16.88
N GLN A 29 -29.74 2.21 15.96
CA GLN A 29 -29.91 1.40 14.76
C GLN A 29 -30.04 -0.08 15.13
N ALA A 30 -29.18 -0.59 16.02
CA ALA A 30 -29.30 -1.95 16.54
C ALA A 30 -30.65 -2.19 17.25
N ALA A 31 -31.15 -1.22 18.02
CA ALA A 31 -32.44 -1.33 18.69
C ALA A 31 -33.64 -1.27 17.72
N VAL A 32 -33.50 -0.59 16.58
CA VAL A 32 -34.52 -0.53 15.53
C VAL A 32 -34.51 -1.76 14.63
N GLU A 33 -33.37 -2.41 14.41
CA GLU A 33 -33.23 -3.57 13.51
C GLU A 33 -33.49 -4.92 14.21
N TRP A 34 -33.30 -4.99 15.53
CA TRP A 34 -33.40 -6.24 16.27
C TRP A 34 -34.84 -6.80 16.38
N LEU A 35 -34.97 -8.12 16.21
CA LEU A 35 -36.23 -8.87 16.31
C LEU A 35 -36.08 -9.97 17.39
N PRO A 36 -36.92 -9.99 18.45
CA PRO A 36 -36.80 -10.96 19.55
C PRO A 36 -37.21 -12.38 19.16
N ASN A 37 -36.38 -13.37 19.53
CA ASN A 37 -36.69 -14.80 19.41
C ASN A 37 -36.72 -15.48 20.80
N GLY A 38 -37.82 -15.30 21.55
CA GLY A 38 -38.05 -16.00 22.82
C GLY A 38 -38.49 -15.10 23.98
N LEU A 39 -38.88 -15.69 25.11
CA LEU A 39 -39.42 -14.97 26.28
C LEU A 39 -38.35 -14.18 27.05
N PHE A 40 -37.16 -14.77 27.24
CA PHE A 40 -36.04 -14.12 27.91
C PHE A 40 -35.51 -12.91 27.11
N ASP A 41 -35.48 -13.05 25.79
CA ASP A 41 -35.08 -12.00 24.85
C ASP A 41 -36.04 -10.80 24.88
N ARG A 42 -37.35 -11.03 24.97
CA ARG A 42 -38.35 -9.96 25.13
C ARG A 42 -38.20 -9.19 26.45
N TRP A 43 -37.88 -9.88 27.56
CA TRP A 43 -37.67 -9.21 28.84
C TRP A 43 -36.40 -8.34 28.81
N ARG A 44 -35.30 -8.87 28.26
CA ARG A 44 -34.04 -8.14 28.10
C ARG A 44 -34.20 -6.92 27.18
N GLU A 45 -34.99 -7.07 26.12
CA GLU A 45 -35.37 -5.96 25.23
C GLU A 45 -36.16 -4.90 25.97
N ALA A 46 -37.18 -5.26 26.76
CA ALA A 46 -37.97 -4.29 27.51
C ALA A 46 -37.11 -3.43 28.46
N VAL A 47 -36.11 -4.03 29.11
CA VAL A 47 -35.15 -3.31 29.97
C VAL A 47 -34.25 -2.39 29.14
N ARG A 48 -33.66 -2.89 28.03
CA ARG A 48 -32.84 -2.07 27.13
C ARG A 48 -33.63 -0.90 26.53
N TRP A 49 -34.87 -1.16 26.13
CA TRP A 49 -35.81 -0.20 25.55
C TRP A 49 -36.18 0.88 26.57
N PHE A 50 -36.44 0.51 27.82
CA PHE A 50 -36.69 1.45 28.90
C PHE A 50 -35.49 2.37 29.16
N LEU A 51 -34.27 1.81 29.20
CA LEU A 51 -33.04 2.56 29.39
C LEU A 51 -32.75 3.51 28.22
N LEU A 52 -32.93 3.04 26.97
CA LEU A 52 -32.74 3.81 25.75
C LEU A 52 -33.72 4.99 25.70
N LYS A 53 -35.02 4.75 25.96
CA LYS A 53 -36.04 5.83 26.03
C LYS A 53 -35.69 6.89 27.06
N ARG A 54 -35.23 6.49 28.25
CA ARG A 54 -34.80 7.42 29.31
C ARG A 54 -33.53 8.19 28.91
N ARG A 55 -32.65 7.60 28.11
CA ARG A 55 -31.44 8.24 27.59
C ARG A 55 -31.79 9.26 26.50
N ILE A 56 -32.62 8.90 25.54
CA ILE A 56 -33.07 9.77 24.44
C ILE A 56 -33.83 10.98 24.97
N ARG A 57 -34.76 10.78 25.92
CA ARG A 57 -35.49 11.90 26.56
C ARG A 57 -34.60 12.86 27.34
N ARG A 58 -33.41 12.42 27.77
CA ARG A 58 -32.40 13.28 28.42
C ARG A 58 -31.56 14.05 27.41
N LEU A 59 -31.40 13.52 26.19
CA LEU A 59 -30.52 14.06 25.16
C LEU A 59 -31.23 14.91 24.12
N PHE A 60 -32.53 14.68 23.91
CA PHE A 60 -33.34 15.36 22.88
C PHE A 60 -34.54 16.09 23.50
N ASP A 61 -34.87 17.23 22.91
CA ASP A 61 -36.13 17.96 23.12
C ASP A 61 -37.13 17.66 21.99
N GLY A 62 -38.42 17.93 22.24
CA GLY A 62 -39.49 17.72 21.25
C GLY A 62 -40.07 16.30 21.19
N PHE A 63 -39.66 15.38 22.08
CA PHE A 63 -40.10 13.98 22.03
C PHE A 63 -41.35 13.68 22.87
N PRO A 64 -42.28 12.82 22.39
CA PRO A 64 -43.44 12.38 23.16
C PRO A 64 -43.03 11.58 24.42
N ARG A 65 -43.90 11.57 25.45
CA ARG A 65 -43.64 10.89 26.75
C ARG A 65 -43.42 9.38 26.60
N HIS A 66 -44.04 8.76 25.60
CA HIS A 66 -43.94 7.34 25.29
C HIS A 66 -43.59 7.16 23.81
N PRO A 67 -42.30 7.22 23.44
CA PRO A 67 -41.91 7.12 22.05
C PRO A 67 -42.08 5.71 21.49
N GLU A 68 -42.55 5.63 20.26
CA GLU A 68 -42.68 4.41 19.48
C GLU A 68 -41.43 4.14 18.64
N ARG A 69 -41.36 2.96 18.03
CA ARG A 69 -40.23 2.56 17.17
C ARG A 69 -40.08 3.49 15.97
N GLN A 70 -41.19 4.01 15.43
CA GLN A 70 -41.20 4.96 14.32
C GLN A 70 -40.61 6.32 14.72
N ASP A 71 -40.84 6.79 15.94
CA ASP A 71 -40.25 8.04 16.43
C ASP A 71 -38.72 7.92 16.51
N LEU A 72 -38.24 6.76 16.94
CA LEU A 72 -36.81 6.48 17.06
C LEU A 72 -36.13 6.33 15.70
N GLN A 73 -36.81 5.78 14.70
CA GLN A 73 -36.32 5.77 13.32
C GLN A 73 -36.09 7.19 12.78
N ARG A 74 -36.92 8.16 13.16
CA ARG A 74 -36.74 9.58 12.77
C ARG A 74 -35.51 10.24 13.39
N LEU A 75 -34.96 9.67 14.48
CA LEU A 75 -33.72 10.17 15.09
C LEU A 75 -32.46 9.75 14.35
N ILE A 76 -32.51 8.67 13.57
CA ILE A 76 -31.33 8.14 12.88
C ILE A 76 -30.77 9.19 11.90
N PRO A 77 -31.56 9.79 10.98
CA PRO A 77 -31.05 10.83 10.08
C PRO A 77 -30.54 12.09 10.82
N LEU A 78 -31.19 12.46 11.93
CA LEU A 78 -30.75 13.58 12.77
C LEU A 78 -29.37 13.31 13.39
N LEU A 79 -29.17 12.12 13.96
CA LEU A 79 -27.90 11.70 14.54
C LEU A 79 -26.80 11.57 13.50
N GLN A 80 -27.11 11.02 12.33
CA GLN A 80 -26.18 10.95 11.20
C GLN A 80 -25.73 12.36 10.79
N ARG A 81 -26.66 13.28 10.58
CA ARG A 81 -26.35 14.67 10.23
C ARG A 81 -25.49 15.35 11.30
N SER A 82 -25.89 15.27 12.57
CA SER A 82 -25.12 15.85 13.67
C SER A 82 -23.72 15.23 13.80
N TYR A 83 -23.60 13.90 13.61
CA TYR A 83 -22.32 13.21 13.59
C TYR A 83 -21.42 13.77 12.49
N TYR A 84 -21.89 13.85 11.25
CA TYR A 84 -21.07 14.33 10.14
C TYR A 84 -20.66 15.79 10.32
N GLN A 85 -21.57 16.66 10.78
CA GLN A 85 -21.25 18.07 11.06
C GLN A 85 -20.17 18.21 12.14
N ILE A 86 -20.35 17.56 13.28
CA ILE A 86 -19.39 17.65 14.39
C ILE A 86 -18.08 16.95 14.04
N ARG A 87 -18.13 15.83 13.32
CA ARG A 87 -16.90 15.14 12.87
C ARG A 87 -16.10 16.01 11.92
N GLN A 88 -16.78 16.76 11.04
CA GLN A 88 -16.12 17.71 10.17
C GLN A 88 -15.45 18.83 10.98
N GLU A 89 -16.15 19.43 11.95
CA GLU A 89 -15.59 20.45 12.84
C GLU A 89 -14.38 19.94 13.64
N GLU A 90 -14.48 18.74 14.22
CA GLU A 90 -13.38 18.09 14.95
C GLU A 90 -12.16 17.84 14.06
N LEU A 91 -12.38 17.33 12.84
CA LEU A 91 -11.31 17.08 11.88
C LEU A 91 -10.66 18.38 11.42
N THR A 92 -11.44 19.43 11.16
CA THR A 92 -10.90 20.76 10.82
C THR A 92 -10.05 21.31 11.95
N ALA A 93 -10.50 21.21 13.21
CA ALA A 93 -9.74 21.66 14.37
C ALA A 93 -8.44 20.83 14.56
N GLU A 94 -8.51 19.53 14.31
CA GLU A 94 -7.34 18.63 14.34
C GLU A 94 -6.33 18.99 13.25
N ILE A 95 -6.79 19.25 12.03
CA ILE A 95 -5.96 19.74 10.91
C ILE A 95 -5.29 21.06 11.30
N ASP A 96 -6.05 22.06 11.75
CA ASP A 96 -5.53 23.36 12.16
C ASP A 96 -4.45 23.24 13.25
N GLN A 97 -4.65 22.32 14.20
CA GLN A 97 -3.68 22.08 15.27
C GLN A 97 -2.38 21.47 14.72
N ILE A 98 -2.49 20.45 13.86
CA ILE A 98 -1.35 19.78 13.23
C ILE A 98 -0.60 20.77 12.32
N GLU A 99 -1.31 21.57 11.54
CA GLU A 99 -0.71 22.62 10.68
C GLU A 99 0.06 23.65 11.49
N LYS A 100 -0.48 24.11 12.63
CA LYS A 100 0.25 25.01 13.54
C LYS A 100 1.51 24.36 14.11
N GLN A 101 1.45 23.08 14.48
CA GLN A 101 2.63 22.34 14.95
C GLN A 101 3.68 22.22 13.83
N LEU A 102 3.27 21.87 12.62
CA LEU A 102 4.15 21.78 11.46
C LEU A 102 4.74 23.14 11.08
N ALA A 103 3.99 24.24 11.18
CA ALA A 103 4.49 25.58 10.90
C ALA A 103 5.63 26.02 11.84
N THR A 104 5.72 25.43 13.04
CA THR A 104 6.83 25.69 13.97
C THR A 104 8.08 24.85 13.69
N SER A 105 8.01 23.87 12.79
CA SER A 105 9.09 22.95 12.47
C SER A 105 9.43 23.02 10.98
N ASP A 106 10.64 23.48 10.63
CA ASP A 106 11.13 23.41 9.26
C ASP A 106 11.60 21.98 8.94
N ALA A 107 10.64 21.06 8.79
CA ALA A 107 10.90 19.66 8.50
C ALA A 107 11.74 19.46 7.22
N PRO A 108 11.47 20.18 6.10
CA PRO A 108 12.33 20.11 4.92
C PRO A 108 13.78 20.49 5.20
N ALA A 109 14.04 21.60 5.91
CA ALA A 109 15.41 21.99 6.25
C ALA A 109 16.07 20.98 7.22
N MET A 110 15.31 20.41 8.16
CA MET A 110 15.82 19.38 9.06
C MET A 110 16.22 18.10 8.32
N VAL A 111 15.39 17.63 7.39
CA VAL A 111 15.70 16.46 6.54
C VAL A 111 16.89 16.75 5.64
N ALA A 112 16.95 17.94 5.03
CA ALA A 112 18.08 18.35 4.21
C ALA A 112 19.38 18.39 5.02
N ARG A 113 19.35 18.97 6.23
CA ARG A 113 20.48 19.01 7.15
C ARG A 113 20.93 17.62 7.58
N LEU A 114 19.99 16.74 7.95
CA LEU A 114 20.30 15.36 8.32
C LEU A 114 20.98 14.62 7.17
N SER A 115 20.46 14.77 5.94
CA SER A 115 21.03 14.16 4.75
C SER A 115 22.44 14.66 4.47
N ASP A 116 22.65 15.97 4.53
CA ASP A 116 23.95 16.60 4.31
C ASP A 116 24.97 16.22 5.39
N ASP A 117 24.61 16.31 6.67
CA ASP A 117 25.47 15.89 7.78
C ASP A 117 25.83 14.39 7.69
N SER A 118 24.86 13.53 7.33
CA SER A 118 25.09 12.10 7.12
C SER A 118 26.04 11.84 5.94
N MET A 119 25.86 12.55 4.83
CA MET A 119 26.71 12.41 3.65
C MET A 119 28.12 12.93 3.90
N ARG A 120 28.27 14.04 4.62
CA ARG A 120 29.57 14.56 5.06
C ARG A 120 30.29 13.55 5.95
N TYR A 121 29.58 12.96 6.90
CA TYR A 121 30.14 11.92 7.77
C TYR A 121 30.59 10.70 6.96
N LEU A 122 29.75 10.18 6.06
CA LEU A 122 30.08 9.06 5.18
C LEU A 122 31.33 9.36 4.34
N ARG A 123 31.36 10.52 3.67
CA ARG A 123 32.51 10.95 2.86
C ARG A 123 33.79 11.09 3.68
N SER A 124 33.69 11.62 4.90
CA SER A 124 34.83 11.71 5.84
C SER A 124 35.38 10.33 6.18
N ARG A 125 34.52 9.36 6.51
CA ARG A 125 34.92 7.98 6.81
C ARG A 125 35.53 7.28 5.59
N LEU A 126 34.95 7.48 4.40
CA LEU A 126 35.50 6.95 3.15
C LEU A 126 36.85 7.57 2.81
N ALA A 127 37.03 8.89 3.01
CA ALA A 127 38.30 9.56 2.78
C ALA A 127 39.38 9.11 3.78
N ALA A 128 39.03 8.91 5.05
CA ALA A 128 39.96 8.37 6.05
C ALA A 128 40.42 6.94 5.70
N ARG A 129 39.53 6.14 5.10
CA ARG A 129 39.80 4.74 4.76
C ARG A 129 40.49 4.55 3.41
N TYR A 130 40.02 5.26 2.38
CA TYR A 130 40.40 5.07 0.97
C TYR A 130 41.03 6.32 0.34
N GLY A 131 41.44 7.29 1.16
CA GLY A 131 42.02 8.56 0.72
C GLY A 131 43.41 8.43 0.09
N LYS A 132 44.10 9.57 -0.01
CA LYS A 132 45.40 9.66 -0.69
C LYS A 132 46.42 8.71 -0.06
N GLY A 133 46.95 7.78 -0.87
CA GLY A 133 47.95 6.79 -0.45
C GLY A 133 47.41 5.36 -0.35
N HIS A 134 46.10 5.16 -0.32
CA HIS A 134 45.51 3.83 -0.37
C HIS A 134 45.63 3.23 -1.77
N LYS A 135 46.36 2.12 -1.88
CA LYS A 135 46.45 1.34 -3.12
C LYS A 135 45.45 0.21 -3.05
N ARG A 136 44.48 0.20 -3.97
CA ARG A 136 43.47 -0.85 -4.04
C ARG A 136 44.14 -2.18 -4.44
N PRO A 137 44.10 -3.21 -3.58
CA PRO A 137 44.60 -4.54 -3.94
C PRO A 137 43.70 -5.17 -5.02
N ILE A 138 44.30 -6.00 -5.86
CA ILE A 138 43.58 -6.81 -6.84
C ILE A 138 43.42 -8.21 -6.25
N PHE A 139 42.19 -8.70 -6.24
CA PHE A 139 41.86 -10.04 -5.76
C PHE A 139 41.42 -10.92 -6.93
N GLN A 140 41.87 -12.18 -6.94
CA GLN A 140 41.46 -13.18 -7.94
C GLN A 140 40.37 -14.12 -7.40
N HIS A 141 40.17 -14.15 -6.09
CA HIS A 141 39.21 -15.00 -5.39
C HIS A 141 38.51 -14.22 -4.28
N ILE A 142 37.34 -14.70 -3.88
CA ILE A 142 36.62 -14.15 -2.73
C ILE A 142 37.33 -14.59 -1.45
N THR A 143 37.96 -13.63 -0.77
CA THR A 143 38.66 -13.84 0.50
C THR A 143 38.12 -12.90 1.58
N PRO A 144 38.37 -13.18 2.87
CA PRO A 144 38.03 -12.25 3.94
C PRO A 144 38.62 -10.84 3.75
N GLU A 145 39.80 -10.73 3.13
CA GLU A 145 40.46 -9.45 2.82
C GLU A 145 39.70 -8.67 1.75
N LEU A 146 39.18 -9.35 0.72
CA LEU A 146 38.32 -8.73 -0.28
C LEU A 146 37.08 -8.13 0.38
N LEU A 147 36.41 -8.88 1.26
CA LEU A 147 35.19 -8.41 1.93
C LEU A 147 35.47 -7.30 2.95
N LYS A 148 36.67 -7.30 3.55
CA LYS A 148 37.13 -6.14 4.32
C LYS A 148 37.25 -4.93 3.41
N GLU A 149 37.94 -5.04 2.27
CA GLU A 149 38.14 -3.93 1.31
C GLU A 149 36.83 -3.45 0.67
N TYR A 150 35.90 -4.36 0.40
CA TYR A 150 34.60 -4.10 -0.22
C TYR A 150 33.46 -4.63 0.66
N PRO A 151 33.05 -3.85 1.68
CA PRO A 151 32.07 -4.30 2.67
C PRO A 151 30.64 -4.40 2.14
N VAL A 152 30.39 -3.93 0.92
CA VAL A 152 29.10 -4.06 0.23
C VAL A 152 29.33 -4.86 -1.04
N VAL A 153 28.62 -5.99 -1.15
CA VAL A 153 28.69 -6.87 -2.31
C VAL A 153 27.32 -6.96 -2.95
N LEU A 154 27.26 -6.70 -4.25
CA LEU A 154 26.04 -6.80 -5.04
C LEU A 154 26.09 -8.10 -5.84
N SER A 155 25.01 -8.87 -5.81
CA SER A 155 24.87 -10.12 -6.54
C SER A 155 23.40 -10.40 -6.84
N THR A 156 23.14 -11.22 -7.86
CA THR A 156 21.81 -11.79 -8.05
C THR A 156 21.58 -12.89 -7.01
N THR A 157 20.32 -13.15 -6.65
CA THR A 157 19.98 -14.22 -5.69
C THR A 157 20.49 -15.58 -6.15
N PHE A 158 20.42 -15.86 -7.46
CA PHE A 158 20.94 -17.08 -8.07
C PHE A 158 22.46 -17.23 -7.94
N SER A 159 23.23 -16.16 -8.19
CA SER A 159 24.69 -16.20 -8.17
C SER A 159 25.30 -16.12 -6.77
N SER A 160 24.52 -15.74 -5.76
CA SER A 160 25.02 -15.58 -4.39
C SER A 160 25.64 -16.87 -3.85
N ARG A 161 24.96 -18.02 -3.96
CA ARG A 161 25.47 -19.30 -3.44
C ARG A 161 26.73 -19.79 -4.16
N SER A 162 26.80 -19.64 -5.48
CA SER A 162 27.95 -20.16 -6.25
C SER A 162 29.23 -19.37 -5.99
N ASN A 163 29.11 -18.12 -5.53
CA ASN A 163 30.25 -17.23 -5.33
C ASN A 163 30.72 -17.19 -3.88
N PHE A 164 29.84 -17.34 -2.90
CA PHE A 164 30.23 -17.32 -1.48
C PHE A 164 30.42 -18.74 -0.95
N ARG A 165 31.62 -19.00 -0.40
CA ARG A 165 31.88 -20.25 0.34
C ARG A 165 30.98 -20.29 1.57
N ALA A 166 30.64 -21.50 2.04
CA ALA A 166 29.82 -21.69 3.25
C ALA A 166 30.41 -21.02 4.51
N GLU A 167 31.71 -20.71 4.50
CA GLU A 167 32.43 -20.05 5.59
C GLU A 167 32.26 -18.52 5.57
N THR A 168 31.82 -17.94 4.44
CA THR A 168 31.57 -16.51 4.30
C THR A 168 30.17 -16.18 4.79
N LEU A 169 30.08 -15.58 5.96
CA LEU A 169 28.81 -15.16 6.56
C LEU A 169 28.76 -13.64 6.69
N PHE A 170 27.80 -13.02 6.01
CA PHE A 170 27.53 -11.60 6.06
C PHE A 170 26.71 -11.23 7.31
N ASP A 171 26.84 -9.99 7.75
CA ASP A 171 26.00 -9.47 8.84
C ASP A 171 24.54 -9.29 8.38
N TYR A 172 24.35 -8.82 7.15
CA TYR A 172 23.04 -8.56 6.54
C TYR A 172 22.99 -9.03 5.08
N VAL A 173 21.85 -9.55 4.67
CA VAL A 173 21.42 -9.65 3.27
C VAL A 173 20.26 -8.70 3.03
N ILE A 174 20.34 -7.88 1.99
CA ILE A 174 19.23 -7.03 1.55
C ILE A 174 18.78 -7.56 0.20
N MET A 175 17.54 -8.03 0.12
CA MET A 175 16.95 -8.52 -1.13
C MET A 175 15.95 -7.49 -1.62
N ASP A 176 16.27 -6.85 -2.73
CA ASP A 176 15.35 -5.97 -3.45
C ASP A 176 14.54 -6.78 -4.48
N GLU A 177 13.38 -6.27 -4.88
CA GLU A 177 12.45 -6.93 -5.82
C GLU A 177 12.09 -8.37 -5.42
N ALA A 178 11.93 -8.63 -4.12
CA ALA A 178 11.73 -9.98 -3.57
C ALA A 178 10.42 -10.66 -4.03
N SER A 179 9.45 -9.91 -4.57
CA SER A 179 8.26 -10.48 -5.21
C SER A 179 8.58 -11.19 -6.53
N GLN A 180 9.66 -10.81 -7.21
CA GLN A 180 10.14 -11.42 -8.45
C GLN A 180 11.16 -12.55 -8.20
N VAL A 181 11.56 -12.75 -6.95
CA VAL A 181 12.51 -13.79 -6.54
C VAL A 181 11.78 -15.13 -6.32
N SER A 182 12.37 -16.20 -6.84
CA SER A 182 11.88 -17.55 -6.56
C SER A 182 12.25 -18.01 -5.16
N SER A 183 11.38 -18.79 -4.52
CA SER A 183 11.55 -19.21 -3.13
C SER A 183 12.87 -19.95 -2.90
N GLU A 184 13.32 -20.75 -3.86
CA GLU A 184 14.59 -21.47 -3.79
C GLU A 184 15.81 -20.53 -3.84
N THR A 185 15.83 -19.53 -4.72
CA THR A 185 16.96 -18.60 -4.80
C THR A 185 16.98 -17.62 -3.62
N GLY A 186 15.81 -17.19 -3.16
CA GLY A 186 15.67 -16.40 -1.94
C GLY A 186 16.14 -17.14 -0.70
N ALA A 187 15.75 -18.42 -0.54
CA ALA A 187 16.22 -19.26 0.56
C ALA A 187 17.75 -19.44 0.54
N LEU A 188 18.35 -19.65 -0.63
CA LEU A 188 19.80 -19.73 -0.77
C LEU A 188 20.52 -18.42 -0.40
N ALA A 189 19.93 -17.27 -0.77
CA ALA A 189 20.47 -15.97 -0.39
C ALA A 189 20.41 -15.73 1.13
N LEU A 190 19.36 -16.21 1.81
CA LEU A 190 19.25 -16.13 3.27
C LEU A 190 20.35 -16.92 4.00
N MET A 191 20.85 -18.01 3.43
CA MET A 191 21.92 -18.81 4.06
C MET A 191 23.25 -18.06 4.19
N CYS A 192 23.44 -16.98 3.42
CA CYS A 192 24.68 -16.22 3.38
C CYS A 192 24.79 -15.17 4.49
N ALA A 193 23.75 -14.90 5.29
CA ALA A 193 23.77 -13.82 6.26
C ALA A 193 23.10 -14.15 7.59
N ARG A 194 23.45 -13.39 8.64
CA ARG A 194 22.83 -13.50 9.97
C ARG A 194 21.46 -12.82 10.05
N ASN A 195 21.33 -11.67 9.37
CA ASN A 195 20.12 -10.86 9.35
C ASN A 195 19.67 -10.65 7.91
N ALA A 196 18.37 -10.41 7.70
CA ALA A 196 17.81 -10.19 6.38
C ALA A 196 16.86 -8.99 6.37
N VAL A 197 16.93 -8.21 5.29
CA VAL A 197 15.95 -7.18 4.94
C VAL A 197 15.38 -7.55 3.58
N ILE A 198 14.07 -7.77 3.53
CA ILE A 198 13.36 -8.22 2.33
C ILE A 198 12.50 -7.07 1.85
N VAL A 199 12.80 -6.58 0.65
CA VAL A 199 12.15 -5.43 0.02
C VAL A 199 11.51 -5.91 -1.28
N GLY A 200 10.27 -5.52 -1.49
CA GLY A 200 9.53 -5.86 -2.68
C GLY A 200 8.07 -5.49 -2.54
N ASP A 201 7.29 -5.81 -3.56
CA ASP A 201 5.88 -5.44 -3.64
C ASP A 201 5.05 -6.60 -4.17
N SER A 202 4.21 -7.18 -3.31
CA SER A 202 3.32 -8.29 -3.66
C SER A 202 2.19 -7.89 -4.60
N MET A 203 1.95 -6.58 -4.81
CA MET A 203 0.96 -6.09 -5.77
C MET A 203 1.55 -5.89 -7.16
N GLN A 204 2.87 -6.07 -7.33
CA GLN A 204 3.56 -6.04 -8.62
C GLN A 204 3.75 -7.45 -9.19
N LEU A 205 4.58 -7.58 -10.23
CA LEU A 205 4.79 -8.84 -10.93
C LEU A 205 5.40 -9.90 -9.99
N PRO A 206 4.83 -11.11 -9.94
CA PRO A 206 5.45 -12.22 -9.25
C PRO A 206 6.59 -12.82 -10.08
N ASN A 207 7.35 -13.74 -9.48
CA ASN A 207 8.33 -14.54 -10.19
C ASN A 207 7.67 -15.36 -11.33
N VAL A 208 8.33 -15.41 -12.48
CA VAL A 208 7.85 -16.18 -13.64
C VAL A 208 8.25 -17.63 -13.49
N ILE A 209 7.25 -18.53 -13.42
CA ILE A 209 7.44 -19.99 -13.37
C ILE A 209 6.83 -20.59 -14.62
N ALA A 210 7.61 -21.35 -15.38
CA ALA A 210 7.12 -22.09 -16.53
C ALA A 210 6.06 -23.12 -16.12
N ASP A 211 5.04 -23.34 -16.96
CA ASP A 211 3.92 -24.23 -16.63
C ASP A 211 4.36 -25.65 -16.28
N ALA A 212 5.38 -26.17 -17.00
CA ALA A 212 5.95 -27.48 -16.73
C ALA A 212 6.58 -27.57 -15.31
N ASP A 213 7.25 -26.51 -14.87
CA ASP A 213 7.86 -26.45 -13.54
C ASP A 213 6.83 -26.24 -12.45
N ARG A 214 5.80 -25.42 -12.72
CA ARG A 214 4.65 -25.24 -11.84
C ARG A 214 3.96 -26.58 -11.56
N LEU A 215 3.70 -27.38 -12.59
CA LEU A 215 3.09 -28.72 -12.44
C LEU A 215 3.98 -29.67 -11.61
N ARG A 216 5.30 -29.64 -11.83
CA ARG A 216 6.25 -30.43 -11.03
C ARG A 216 6.24 -30.01 -9.56
N MET A 217 6.27 -28.71 -9.29
CA MET A 217 6.22 -28.16 -7.93
C MET A 217 4.92 -28.55 -7.23
N GLN A 218 3.77 -28.47 -7.91
CA GLN A 218 2.48 -28.90 -7.35
C GLN A 218 2.44 -30.40 -7.03
N ALA A 219 2.99 -31.24 -7.91
CA ALA A 219 3.08 -32.67 -7.66
C ALA A 219 3.96 -33.00 -6.44
N ILE A 220 5.08 -32.28 -6.28
CA ILE A 220 5.96 -32.39 -5.10
C ILE A 220 5.22 -31.93 -3.85
N ALA A 221 4.55 -30.77 -3.90
CA ALA A 221 3.80 -30.22 -2.77
C ALA A 221 2.71 -31.19 -2.28
N ALA A 222 1.96 -31.79 -3.20
CA ALA A 222 0.93 -32.78 -2.90
C ALA A 222 1.53 -34.07 -2.32
N LYS A 223 2.63 -34.58 -2.90
CA LYS A 223 3.29 -35.81 -2.44
C LYS A 223 3.87 -35.68 -1.04
N HIS A 224 4.43 -34.53 -0.71
CA HIS A 224 5.14 -34.28 0.56
C HIS A 224 4.30 -33.52 1.59
N ALA A 225 3.02 -33.24 1.31
CA ALA A 225 2.13 -32.46 2.17
C ALA A 225 2.77 -31.13 2.62
N ILE A 226 3.38 -30.41 1.67
CA ILE A 226 4.03 -29.13 1.94
C ILE A 226 2.97 -28.13 2.42
N GLU A 227 3.25 -27.44 3.53
CA GLU A 227 2.31 -26.46 4.06
C GLU A 227 2.08 -25.30 3.06
N PRO A 228 0.87 -24.72 3.00
CA PRO A 228 0.54 -23.67 2.02
C PRO A 228 1.44 -22.42 2.07
N ARG A 229 2.08 -22.15 3.21
CA ARG A 229 3.03 -21.03 3.36
C ARG A 229 4.37 -21.25 2.64
N TYR A 230 4.69 -22.49 2.28
CA TYR A 230 5.88 -22.88 1.52
C TYR A 230 5.54 -23.32 0.08
N ASP A 231 4.33 -23.05 -0.40
CA ASP A 231 3.94 -23.42 -1.77
C ASP A 231 4.62 -22.49 -2.79
N CYS A 232 5.81 -22.90 -3.24
CA CYS A 232 6.59 -22.17 -4.24
C CYS A 232 5.93 -22.08 -5.62
N ALA A 233 4.91 -22.91 -5.90
CA ALA A 233 4.16 -22.81 -7.14
C ALA A 233 3.15 -21.66 -7.07
N ALA A 234 2.56 -21.43 -5.89
CA ALA A 234 1.52 -20.43 -5.70
C ALA A 234 2.05 -19.08 -5.20
N LEU A 235 3.19 -19.05 -4.51
CA LEU A 235 3.70 -17.89 -3.80
C LEU A 235 5.06 -17.45 -4.32
N SER A 236 5.22 -16.13 -4.45
CA SER A 236 6.55 -15.51 -4.52
C SER A 236 7.32 -15.70 -3.21
N PHE A 237 8.64 -15.50 -3.27
CA PHE A 237 9.47 -15.55 -2.07
C PHE A 237 9.02 -14.53 -1.01
N LEU A 238 8.71 -13.29 -1.42
CA LEU A 238 8.18 -12.26 -0.53
C LEU A 238 6.91 -12.71 0.21
N GLU A 239 5.93 -13.23 -0.52
CA GLU A 239 4.67 -13.69 0.08
C GLU A 239 4.88 -14.87 1.03
N SER A 240 5.77 -15.78 0.67
CA SER A 240 6.14 -16.92 1.52
C SER A 240 6.74 -16.42 2.83
N VAL A 241 7.73 -15.51 2.78
CA VAL A 241 8.36 -14.92 3.98
C VAL A 241 7.33 -14.24 4.88
N CYS A 242 6.42 -13.44 4.33
CA CYS A 242 5.37 -12.77 5.12
C CYS A 242 4.42 -13.76 5.81
N ARG A 243 4.15 -14.93 5.21
CA ARG A 243 3.31 -15.99 5.80
C ARG A 243 4.06 -16.85 6.82
N VAL A 244 5.35 -17.10 6.60
CA VAL A 244 6.19 -17.90 7.50
C VAL A 244 6.56 -17.12 8.75
N PHE A 245 6.82 -15.81 8.61
CA PHE A 245 7.23 -14.92 9.69
C PHE A 245 6.24 -13.75 9.87
N PRO A 246 4.99 -14.02 10.29
CA PRO A 246 3.98 -12.97 10.43
C PRO A 246 4.33 -11.92 11.48
N GLU A 247 5.12 -12.31 12.49
CA GLU A 247 5.59 -11.43 13.57
C GLU A 247 6.79 -10.56 13.16
N ALA A 248 7.39 -10.80 11.99
CA ALA A 248 8.47 -9.95 11.50
C ALA A 248 7.92 -8.53 11.22
N PRO A 249 8.66 -7.47 11.58
CA PRO A 249 8.25 -6.10 11.28
C PRO A 249 8.03 -5.91 9.77
N GLN A 250 6.83 -5.46 9.39
CA GLN A 250 6.46 -5.17 8.02
C GLN A 250 6.03 -3.71 7.91
N THR A 251 6.64 -2.97 6.98
CA THR A 251 6.39 -1.54 6.80
C THR A 251 6.10 -1.25 5.34
N LEU A 252 4.89 -0.75 5.06
CA LEU A 252 4.57 -0.17 3.76
C LEU A 252 5.18 1.24 3.69
N LEU A 253 6.08 1.48 2.74
CA LEU A 253 6.52 2.83 2.41
C LEU A 253 5.37 3.54 1.70
N ARG A 254 4.84 4.60 2.32
CA ARG A 254 3.59 5.23 1.87
C ARG A 254 3.82 6.34 0.86
N GLU A 255 4.96 7.00 0.89
CA GLU A 255 5.22 8.20 0.09
C GLU A 255 5.56 7.83 -1.36
N HIS A 256 4.86 8.43 -2.32
CA HIS A 256 5.08 8.22 -3.74
C HIS A 256 5.56 9.51 -4.41
N TYR A 257 6.74 9.44 -5.02
CA TYR A 257 7.44 10.59 -5.61
C TYR A 257 7.59 10.54 -7.14
N ARG A 258 7.11 9.49 -7.81
CA ARG A 258 7.45 9.22 -9.23
C ARG A 258 6.41 9.76 -10.21
N CYS A 259 5.16 9.35 -10.07
CA CYS A 259 4.12 9.57 -11.07
C CYS A 259 3.22 10.75 -10.69
N HIS A 260 2.73 11.46 -11.70
CA HIS A 260 1.71 12.50 -11.54
C HIS A 260 0.48 11.98 -10.76
N PRO A 261 -0.19 12.80 -9.91
CA PRO A 261 -1.30 12.35 -9.06
C PRO A 261 -2.41 11.59 -9.81
N LYS A 262 -2.84 12.08 -10.97
CA LYS A 262 -3.84 11.42 -11.83
C LYS A 262 -3.46 9.99 -12.26
N VAL A 263 -2.16 9.67 -12.39
CA VAL A 263 -1.67 8.33 -12.77
C VAL A 263 -1.63 7.43 -11.55
N ILE A 264 -0.90 7.82 -10.50
CA ILE A 264 -0.70 6.94 -9.33
C ILE A 264 -1.98 6.74 -8.52
N ASN A 265 -2.90 7.72 -8.50
CA ASN A 265 -4.13 7.60 -7.70
C ASN A 265 -4.98 6.40 -8.14
N PHE A 266 -5.04 6.08 -9.44
CA PHE A 266 -5.71 4.88 -9.92
C PHE A 266 -5.12 3.61 -9.27
N CYS A 267 -3.79 3.46 -9.33
CA CYS A 267 -3.10 2.32 -8.73
C CYS A 267 -3.27 2.30 -7.20
N ASN A 268 -3.18 3.45 -6.54
CA ASN A 268 -3.33 3.60 -5.09
C ASN A 268 -4.69 3.08 -4.61
N GLN A 269 -5.77 3.48 -5.26
CA GLN A 269 -7.11 3.00 -4.93
C GLN A 269 -7.27 1.50 -5.23
N ARG A 270 -6.77 1.05 -6.39
CA ARG A 270 -7.00 -0.31 -6.87
C ARG A 270 -6.22 -1.39 -6.13
N PHE A 271 -4.99 -1.10 -5.70
CA PHE A 271 -4.04 -2.09 -5.17
C PHE A 271 -3.61 -1.81 -3.73
N TYR A 272 -3.57 -0.54 -3.31
CA TYR A 272 -3.02 -0.16 -2.00
C TYR A 272 -4.09 0.31 -1.00
N GLY A 273 -5.36 0.37 -1.41
CA GLY A 273 -6.49 0.80 -0.58
C GLY A 273 -6.40 2.28 -0.17
N GLY A 274 -5.82 3.13 -1.03
CA GLY A 274 -5.65 4.56 -0.75
C GLY A 274 -4.58 4.87 0.30
N ARG A 275 -3.74 3.91 0.68
CA ARG A 275 -2.73 4.08 1.74
C ARG A 275 -1.49 4.87 1.32
N LEU A 276 -1.23 5.01 0.02
CA LEU A 276 -0.10 5.80 -0.48
C LEU A 276 -0.40 7.31 -0.36
N LEU A 277 0.62 8.06 0.05
CA LEU A 277 0.66 9.52 0.09
C LEU A 277 1.32 10.01 -1.20
N ILE A 278 0.57 10.74 -2.02
CA ILE A 278 1.06 11.27 -3.29
C ILE A 278 1.81 12.57 -2.99
N MET A 279 3.12 12.57 -3.22
CA MET A 279 3.99 13.71 -2.90
C MET A 279 4.25 14.63 -4.11
N THR A 280 3.80 14.22 -5.30
CA THR A 280 3.83 15.01 -6.52
C THR A 280 2.62 15.93 -6.62
N GLU A 281 2.76 17.05 -7.31
CA GLU A 281 1.69 18.04 -7.51
C GLU A 281 0.97 17.85 -8.84
N ASP A 282 -0.31 18.23 -8.89
CA ASP A 282 -1.08 18.44 -10.12
C ASP A 282 -1.15 19.94 -10.35
N ARG A 283 -0.61 20.42 -11.48
CA ARG A 283 -0.55 21.85 -11.82
C ARG A 283 -1.63 22.24 -12.83
N GLY A 284 -2.64 21.40 -13.01
CA GLY A 284 -3.74 21.63 -13.94
C GLY A 284 -3.48 21.09 -15.35
N GLU A 285 -2.52 20.18 -15.52
CA GLU A 285 -2.24 19.52 -16.79
C GLU A 285 -3.47 18.74 -17.26
N SER A 286 -3.88 18.99 -18.51
CA SER A 286 -5.14 18.49 -19.07
C SER A 286 -5.05 17.09 -19.69
N ASP A 287 -3.86 16.69 -20.09
CA ASP A 287 -3.55 15.55 -20.99
C ASP A 287 -2.59 14.54 -20.34
N VAL A 288 -2.58 14.47 -19.00
CA VAL A 288 -1.73 13.56 -18.22
C VAL A 288 -1.91 12.09 -18.62
N ILE A 289 -3.13 11.69 -18.98
CA ILE A 289 -3.44 10.35 -19.48
C ILE A 289 -4.21 10.52 -20.79
N THR A 290 -3.64 10.03 -21.89
CA THR A 290 -4.26 10.07 -23.21
C THR A 290 -4.42 8.67 -23.76
N ALA A 291 -5.62 8.36 -24.27
CA ALA A 291 -5.93 7.08 -24.91
C ALA A 291 -6.00 7.25 -26.42
N TRP A 292 -5.07 6.62 -27.14
CA TRP A 292 -5.08 6.58 -28.60
C TRP A 292 -5.80 5.34 -29.08
N ARG A 293 -6.82 5.52 -29.92
CA ARG A 293 -7.60 4.41 -30.50
C ARG A 293 -7.26 4.28 -31.97
N THR A 294 -6.81 3.09 -32.37
CA THR A 294 -6.61 2.76 -33.77
C THR A 294 -7.95 2.49 -34.47
N ALA A 295 -7.97 2.58 -35.80
CA ALA A 295 -9.15 2.25 -36.59
C ALA A 295 -9.56 0.77 -36.38
N PRO A 296 -10.87 0.47 -36.29
CA PRO A 296 -11.34 -0.89 -36.09
C PRO A 296 -10.96 -1.80 -37.28
N GLY A 297 -10.39 -2.97 -37.00
CA GLY A 297 -10.02 -3.95 -38.01
C GLY A 297 -9.16 -5.10 -37.48
N HIS A 298 -9.07 -6.20 -38.23
CA HIS A 298 -8.26 -7.39 -37.88
C HIS A 298 -6.80 -7.21 -38.33
N HIS A 299 -6.13 -6.23 -37.73
CA HIS A 299 -4.76 -5.85 -38.11
C HIS A 299 -3.67 -6.74 -37.50
N ALA A 300 -3.98 -7.46 -36.41
CA ALA A 300 -3.02 -8.33 -35.74
C ALA A 300 -2.44 -9.44 -36.64
N ARG A 301 -1.16 -9.77 -36.42
CA ARG A 301 -0.41 -10.84 -37.06
C ARG A 301 0.35 -11.56 -35.96
N GLY A 302 -0.06 -12.78 -35.59
CA GLY A 302 0.53 -13.44 -34.43
C GLY A 302 0.32 -12.63 -33.14
N ALA A 303 1.40 -12.43 -32.38
CA ALA A 303 1.38 -11.68 -31.12
C ALA A 303 1.75 -10.19 -31.30
N PHE A 304 1.65 -9.65 -32.51
CA PHE A 304 1.89 -8.23 -32.78
C PHE A 304 0.80 -7.58 -33.67
N ASN A 305 0.68 -6.26 -33.59
CA ASN A 305 -0.29 -5.45 -34.32
C ASN A 305 0.42 -4.31 -35.08
N PRO A 306 0.63 -4.45 -36.40
CA PRO A 306 1.28 -3.43 -37.22
C PRO A 306 0.54 -2.09 -37.26
N ARG A 307 -0.79 -2.08 -37.06
CA ARG A 307 -1.56 -0.84 -37.02
C ARG A 307 -1.22 -0.01 -35.78
N GLU A 308 -1.06 -0.65 -34.63
CA GLU A 308 -0.63 0.03 -33.40
C GLU A 308 0.77 0.59 -33.57
N ILE A 309 1.70 -0.17 -34.16
CA ILE A 309 3.06 0.30 -34.44
C ILE A 309 3.04 1.52 -35.35
N GLU A 310 2.27 1.47 -36.44
CA GLU A 310 2.14 2.59 -37.38
C GLU A 310 1.58 3.85 -36.68
N THR A 311 0.48 3.72 -35.94
CA THR A 311 -0.12 4.83 -35.20
C THR A 311 0.82 5.39 -34.14
N ILE A 312 1.52 4.55 -33.37
CA ILE A 312 2.52 5.00 -32.40
C ILE A 312 3.61 5.83 -33.09
N ARG A 313 4.16 5.33 -34.21
CA ARG A 313 5.26 6.00 -34.91
C ARG A 313 4.86 7.26 -35.65
N ARG A 314 3.69 7.28 -36.30
CA ARG A 314 3.26 8.37 -37.18
C ARG A 314 2.42 9.43 -36.47
N GLU A 315 1.71 9.06 -35.41
CA GLU A 315 0.74 9.94 -34.76
C GLU A 315 1.15 10.24 -33.31
N VAL A 316 1.44 9.21 -32.51
CA VAL A 316 1.69 9.39 -31.06
C VAL A 316 3.05 10.04 -30.82
N LEU A 317 4.16 9.41 -31.21
CA LEU A 317 5.51 9.89 -30.90
C LEU A 317 5.75 11.34 -31.38
N PRO A 318 5.35 11.75 -32.60
CA PRO A 318 5.53 13.13 -33.05
C PRO A 318 4.69 14.16 -32.28
N SER A 319 3.63 13.74 -31.59
CA SER A 319 2.74 14.63 -30.82
C SER A 319 3.22 14.89 -29.40
N LEU A 320 4.16 14.09 -28.89
CA LEU A 320 4.61 14.19 -27.50
C LEU A 320 5.61 15.34 -27.33
N PRO A 321 5.42 16.24 -26.32
CA PRO A 321 6.26 17.41 -26.12
C PRO A 321 7.52 17.09 -25.30
N CYS A 322 8.17 15.95 -25.53
CA CYS A 322 9.33 15.49 -24.77
C CYS A 322 10.42 14.91 -25.67
N GLU A 323 11.63 14.80 -25.11
CA GLU A 323 12.74 14.21 -25.83
C GLU A 323 12.59 12.70 -25.92
N GLN A 324 13.10 12.10 -27.00
CA GLN A 324 13.00 10.65 -27.21
C GLN A 324 13.64 9.84 -26.08
N ALA A 325 14.64 10.39 -25.39
CA ALA A 325 15.29 9.76 -24.24
C ALA A 325 14.38 9.63 -23.01
N GLU A 326 13.29 10.39 -22.94
CA GLU A 326 12.32 10.38 -21.85
C GLU A 326 11.14 9.41 -22.12
N ILE A 327 11.11 8.77 -23.30
CA ILE A 327 10.01 7.92 -23.75
C ILE A 327 10.38 6.44 -23.56
N GLY A 328 9.55 5.72 -22.80
CA GLY A 328 9.55 4.26 -22.73
C GLY A 328 8.34 3.67 -23.43
N ILE A 329 8.55 2.69 -24.32
CA ILE A 329 7.48 1.93 -24.97
C ILE A 329 7.46 0.53 -24.36
N ILE A 330 6.31 0.13 -23.83
CA ILE A 330 6.11 -1.19 -23.22
C ILE A 330 5.01 -1.94 -23.97
N SER A 331 5.22 -3.24 -24.17
CA SER A 331 4.21 -4.16 -24.69
C SER A 331 4.31 -5.50 -23.97
N PRO A 332 3.18 -6.19 -23.69
CA PRO A 332 3.19 -7.52 -23.09
C PRO A 332 3.76 -8.60 -24.02
N TYR A 333 3.92 -8.34 -25.31
CA TYR A 333 4.38 -9.33 -26.30
C TYR A 333 5.74 -8.95 -26.89
N ASN A 334 6.69 -9.87 -26.79
CA ASN A 334 8.04 -9.69 -27.36
C ASN A 334 8.00 -9.46 -28.88
N GLU A 335 7.09 -10.11 -29.61
CA GLU A 335 6.93 -9.90 -31.05
C GLU A 335 6.55 -8.44 -31.38
N GLN A 336 5.71 -7.80 -30.55
CA GLN A 336 5.32 -6.40 -30.72
C GLN A 336 6.46 -5.43 -30.40
N VAL A 337 7.32 -5.75 -29.44
CA VAL A 337 8.50 -4.92 -29.10
C VAL A 337 9.56 -5.01 -30.19
N ASN A 338 9.73 -6.19 -30.80
CA ASN A 338 10.76 -6.45 -31.80
C ASN A 338 10.39 -6.00 -33.23
N ALA A 339 9.09 -5.81 -33.50
CA ALA A 339 8.55 -5.36 -34.80
C ALA A 339 8.61 -3.84 -34.95
#